data_AF-A0A0R2V3P3-F1
#
_entry.id   AF-A0A0R2V3P3-F1
#
_cell.length_a   1.000
_cell.length_b   1.000
_cell.length_c   1.000
_cell.angle_alpha   90.00
_cell.angle_beta   90.00
_cell.angle_gamma   90.00
#
_symmetry.space_group_name_H-M   'P 1'
#
loop_
_entity.id
_entity.type
_entity.pdbx_description
1 polymer ?
#
loop_
_entity_poly.entity_id
_entity_poly.type
_entity_poly.pdbx_seq_one_letter_code
_entity_poly.pdbx_strand_id
1 'polypeptide(L)'
;MSTPKTITITLPSISNLAPFILAVLGFFMVFTDINCNDESIARFTGYDLVTGNGEKLELEDEGKDNEPNIWAILALTAGIAGIVLFTVLKDSNRRTGLLLTGLTGVAGMIALYFDIQSSIKTDNKESNSNNLDIDIDIQADMKFGYWFVLGCYVLAVLLNLSRPQKAPANAFDEVPENNS
;
A
#
# COMPACT_ATOMS: atom_id res chain seq x y z
N MET A 1 36.03 19.63 -25.60
CA MET A 1 35.32 18.50 -24.99
C MET A 1 34.84 18.93 -23.62
N SER A 2 33.54 19.16 -23.45
CA SER A 2 32.95 19.61 -22.17
C SER A 2 32.60 18.37 -21.34
N THR A 3 33.13 18.26 -20.12
CA THR A 3 32.87 17.14 -19.22
C THR A 3 31.47 17.27 -18.62
N PRO A 4 30.66 16.19 -18.61
CA PRO A 4 29.32 16.21 -18.03
C PRO A 4 29.41 16.41 -16.51
N LYS A 5 28.66 17.38 -16.00
CA LYS A 5 28.63 17.76 -14.60
C LYS A 5 27.65 16.84 -13.86
N THR A 6 28.18 15.83 -13.17
CA THR A 6 27.38 14.89 -12.37
C THR A 6 26.81 15.58 -11.14
N ILE A 7 25.49 15.83 -11.12
CA ILE A 7 24.79 16.36 -9.96
C ILE A 7 24.56 15.19 -8.99
N THR A 8 25.32 15.18 -7.89
CA THR A 8 25.16 14.18 -6.83
C THR A 8 24.12 14.72 -5.83
N ILE A 9 22.87 14.29 -5.97
CA ILE A 9 21.81 14.63 -5.02
C ILE A 9 21.97 13.72 -3.80
N THR A 10 22.63 14.22 -2.75
CA THR A 10 22.70 13.54 -1.45
C THR A 10 21.40 13.76 -0.69
N LEU A 11 20.42 12.87 -0.87
CA LEU A 11 19.21 12.87 -0.06
C LEU A 11 19.56 12.49 1.40
N PRO A 12 19.18 13.29 2.40
CA PRO A 12 19.48 13.01 3.80
C PRO A 12 18.77 11.73 4.29
N SER A 13 19.40 11.03 5.24
CA SER A 13 18.98 9.73 5.81
C SER A 13 17.54 9.66 6.35
N ILE A 14 16.91 10.82 6.60
CA ILE A 14 15.50 10.97 7.01
C ILE A 14 14.54 10.49 5.91
N SER A 15 14.98 10.41 4.65
CA SER A 15 14.11 10.09 3.51
C SER A 15 13.45 8.71 3.56
N ASN A 16 13.99 7.75 4.32
CA ASN A 16 13.47 6.37 4.29
C ASN A 16 12.27 6.14 5.21
N LEU A 17 12.08 7.01 6.21
CA LEU A 17 10.95 6.96 7.12
C LEU A 17 9.75 7.73 6.56
N ALA A 18 10.02 8.84 5.88
CA ALA A 18 9.02 9.71 5.26
C ALA A 18 7.93 8.95 4.47
N PRO A 19 8.24 8.01 3.55
CA PRO A 19 7.20 7.33 2.79
C PRO A 19 6.27 6.46 3.66
N PHE A 20 6.75 5.87 4.76
CA PHE A 20 5.89 5.10 5.67
C PHE A 20 4.97 6.02 6.48
N ILE A 21 5.46 7.17 6.94
CA ILE A 21 4.63 8.18 7.61
C ILE A 21 3.56 8.71 6.66
N LEU A 22 3.95 9.07 5.43
CA LEU A 22 3.02 9.56 4.42
C LEU A 22 2.01 8.49 4.02
N ALA A 23 2.41 7.22 3.94
CA ALA A 23 1.48 6.11 3.69
C ALA A 23 0.43 6.02 4.80
N VAL A 24 0.82 6.03 6.08
CA VAL A 24 -0.11 5.99 7.22
C VAL A 24 -1.05 7.21 7.23
N LEU A 25 -0.53 8.41 6.98
CA LEU A 25 -1.36 9.61 6.88
C LEU A 25 -2.30 9.54 5.67
N GLY A 26 -1.86 8.95 4.57
CA GLY A 26 -2.68 8.76 3.38
C GLY A 26 -3.89 7.85 3.60
N PHE A 27 -3.86 6.92 4.57
CA PHE A 27 -5.03 6.10 4.91
C PHE A 27 -6.24 6.93 5.39
N PHE A 28 -6.03 8.16 5.88
CA PHE A 28 -7.13 9.05 6.25
C PHE A 28 -7.74 9.79 5.04
N MET A 29 -7.19 9.60 3.83
CA MET A 29 -7.78 10.11 2.60
C MET A 29 -8.79 9.14 2.00
N VAL A 30 -9.65 9.67 1.13
CA VAL A 30 -10.61 8.90 0.34
C VAL A 30 -9.86 7.96 -0.62
N PHE A 31 -10.16 6.66 -0.51
CA PHE A 31 -9.57 5.61 -1.34
C PHE A 31 -10.48 5.21 -2.48
N THR A 32 -11.77 5.12 -2.23
CA THR A 32 -12.74 4.61 -3.20
C THR A 32 -14.06 5.34 -3.05
N ASP A 33 -14.63 5.76 -4.18
CA ASP A 33 -16.04 6.12 -4.25
C ASP A 33 -16.78 4.98 -4.95
N ILE A 34 -17.91 4.58 -4.37
CA ILE A 34 -18.85 3.66 -5.02
C ILE A 34 -19.92 4.53 -5.66
N ASN A 35 -20.02 4.41 -6.98
CA ASN A 35 -21.00 5.11 -7.79
C ASN A 35 -22.09 4.13 -8.22
N CYS A 36 -23.32 4.60 -8.26
CA CYS A 36 -24.49 3.90 -8.78
C CYS A 36 -25.18 4.83 -9.77
N ASN A 37 -25.25 4.44 -11.05
CA ASN A 37 -25.87 5.24 -12.11
C ASN A 37 -25.38 6.71 -12.13
N ASP A 38 -24.06 6.88 -12.11
CA ASP A 38 -23.34 8.17 -12.11
C ASP A 38 -23.44 9.03 -10.82
N GLU A 39 -24.11 8.54 -9.77
CA GLU A 39 -24.16 9.21 -8.46
C GLU A 39 -23.31 8.48 -7.41
N SER A 40 -22.51 9.24 -6.66
CA SER A 40 -21.65 8.71 -5.59
C SER A 40 -22.47 8.45 -4.32
N ILE A 41 -22.75 7.17 -4.06
CA ILE A 41 -23.62 6.72 -2.95
C ILE A 41 -22.82 6.41 -1.67
N ALA A 42 -21.53 6.12 -1.80
CA ALA A 42 -20.66 5.86 -0.66
C ALA A 42 -19.23 6.28 -0.94
N ARG A 43 -18.55 6.80 0.09
CA ARG A 43 -17.14 7.14 0.05
C ARG A 43 -16.43 6.43 1.18
N PHE A 44 -15.37 5.72 0.85
CA PHE A 44 -14.56 5.00 1.81
C PHE A 44 -13.17 5.60 1.88
N THR A 45 -12.78 6.05 3.07
CA THR A 45 -11.37 6.31 3.35
C THR A 45 -10.61 5.01 3.56
N GLY A 46 -9.28 5.04 3.47
CA GLY A 46 -8.46 3.88 3.81
C GLY A 46 -8.72 3.40 5.25
N TYR A 47 -8.95 4.32 6.19
CA TYR A 47 -9.26 4.01 7.57
C TYR A 47 -10.63 3.33 7.73
N ASP A 48 -11.63 3.75 6.95
CA ASP A 48 -12.94 3.12 6.94
C ASP A 48 -12.86 1.68 6.43
N LEU A 49 -12.02 1.43 5.42
CA LEU A 49 -11.76 0.08 4.92
C LEU A 49 -11.07 -0.81 5.98
N VAL A 50 -10.25 -0.23 6.86
CA VAL A 50 -9.59 -0.96 7.95
C VAL A 50 -10.56 -1.27 9.09
N THR A 51 -11.46 -0.33 9.41
CA THR A 51 -12.33 -0.43 10.59
C THR A 51 -13.70 -1.01 10.28
N GLY A 52 -14.13 -1.00 9.02
CA GLY A 52 -15.49 -1.35 8.64
C GLY A 52 -16.51 -0.21 8.81
N ASN A 53 -16.07 0.99 9.23
CA ASN A 53 -16.97 2.07 9.65
C ASN A 53 -17.28 3.09 8.54
N GLY A 54 -17.33 2.68 7.28
CA GLY A 54 -17.54 3.61 6.16
C GLY A 54 -18.84 4.41 6.26
N GLU A 55 -18.73 5.72 6.11
CA GLU A 55 -19.88 6.63 6.07
C GLU A 55 -20.61 6.47 4.73
N LYS A 56 -21.87 6.03 4.81
CA LYS A 56 -22.80 6.10 3.67
C LYS A 56 -23.37 7.52 3.60
N LEU A 57 -23.29 8.16 2.43
CA LEU A 57 -23.85 9.49 2.22
C LEU A 57 -25.37 9.34 2.03
N GLU A 58 -26.12 9.80 3.02
CA GLU A 58 -27.56 10.15 3.02
C GLU A 58 -28.48 9.31 2.12
N LEU A 59 -28.68 8.03 2.46
CA LEU A 59 -29.97 7.36 2.36
C LEU A 59 -30.08 6.36 3.51
N GLU A 60 -31.11 6.50 4.34
CA GLU A 60 -31.47 5.60 5.44
C GLU A 60 -31.39 4.13 5.00
N ASP A 61 -30.47 3.37 5.59
CA ASP A 61 -30.82 2.06 6.16
C ASP A 61 -29.78 1.66 7.21
N GLU A 62 -30.27 1.47 8.42
CA GLU A 62 -29.49 1.08 9.59
C GLU A 62 -28.93 -0.34 9.44
N GLY A 63 -27.68 -0.55 9.85
CA GLY A 63 -27.28 -1.85 10.41
C GLY A 63 -26.63 -2.89 9.49
N LYS A 64 -26.03 -2.52 8.37
CA LYS A 64 -25.01 -3.39 7.74
C LYS A 64 -23.62 -2.86 8.05
N ASP A 65 -23.04 -3.38 9.13
CA ASP A 65 -21.63 -3.24 9.44
C ASP A 65 -20.83 -3.63 8.20
N ASN A 66 -20.01 -2.72 7.65
CA ASN A 66 -19.14 -3.12 6.54
C ASN A 66 -18.03 -3.98 7.14
N GLU A 67 -17.79 -5.15 6.55
CA GLU A 67 -16.76 -6.04 7.06
C GLU A 67 -15.37 -5.38 6.92
N PRO A 68 -14.55 -5.36 7.99
CA PRO A 68 -13.19 -4.86 7.93
C PRO A 68 -12.39 -5.56 6.84
N ASN A 69 -11.76 -4.80 5.94
CA ASN A 69 -10.97 -5.38 4.87
C ASN A 69 -9.59 -5.81 5.37
N ILE A 70 -9.35 -7.12 5.38
CA ILE A 70 -8.09 -7.68 5.89
C ILE A 70 -6.85 -7.20 5.13
N TRP A 71 -6.97 -6.93 3.83
CA TRP A 71 -5.87 -6.40 3.02
C TRP A 71 -5.54 -4.95 3.37
N ALA A 72 -6.57 -4.14 3.65
CA ALA A 72 -6.37 -2.77 4.16
C ALA A 72 -5.71 -2.79 5.54
N ILE A 73 -6.11 -3.70 6.43
CA ILE A 73 -5.50 -3.88 7.76
C ILE A 73 -4.01 -4.24 7.62
N LEU A 74 -3.68 -5.21 6.76
CA LEU A 74 -2.29 -5.61 6.52
C LEU A 74 -1.46 -4.45 5.95
N ALA A 75 -2.02 -3.70 5.00
CA ALA A 75 -1.36 -2.56 4.40
C ALA A 75 -1.14 -1.43 5.44
N LEU A 76 -2.10 -1.11 6.30
CA LEU A 76 -1.92 -0.11 7.36
C LEU A 76 -0.88 -0.58 8.39
N THR A 77 -0.99 -1.85 8.81
CA THR A 77 -0.06 -2.47 9.78
C THR A 77 1.36 -2.49 9.24
N ALA A 78 1.56 -2.72 7.94
CA ALA A 78 2.88 -2.62 7.31
C ALA A 78 3.46 -1.21 7.38
N GLY A 79 2.64 -0.17 7.26
CA GLY A 79 3.04 1.23 7.41
C GLY A 79 3.52 1.54 8.83
N ILE A 80 2.71 1.16 9.83
CA ILE A 80 3.05 1.31 11.25
C ILE A 80 4.30 0.49 11.59
N ALA A 81 4.38 -0.76 11.13
CA ALA A 81 5.54 -1.62 11.32
C ALA A 81 6.80 -1.01 10.68
N GLY A 82 6.70 -0.44 9.48
CA GLY A 82 7.82 0.26 8.83
C GLY A 82 8.36 1.42 9.68
N ILE A 83 7.48 2.21 10.30
CA ILE A 83 7.85 3.29 11.22
C ILE A 83 8.56 2.71 12.47
N VAL A 84 7.97 1.70 13.10
CA VAL A 84 8.53 1.08 14.31
C VAL A 84 9.89 0.43 14.02
N LEU A 85 9.99 -0.37 12.96
CA LEU A 85 11.22 -1.05 12.57
C LEU A 85 12.34 -0.06 12.23
N PHE A 86 12.03 1.10 11.66
CA PHE A 86 13.02 2.15 11.42
C PHE A 86 13.68 2.64 12.72
N THR A 87 12.89 2.74 13.80
CA THR A 87 13.35 3.27 15.10
C THR A 87 14.01 2.22 15.99
N VAL A 88 13.56 0.96 15.92
CA VAL A 88 13.99 -0.12 16.83
C VAL A 88 15.13 -0.97 16.26
N LEU A 89 15.17 -1.20 14.95
CA LEU A 89 16.17 -2.10 14.37
C LEU A 89 17.56 -1.46 14.27
N LYS A 90 18.57 -2.25 14.65
CA LYS A 90 19.99 -1.93 14.44
C LYS A 90 20.30 -1.86 12.94
N ASP A 91 21.27 -1.01 12.59
CA ASP A 91 21.58 -0.62 11.21
C ASP A 91 21.78 -1.77 10.21
N SER A 92 22.27 -2.93 10.69
CA SER A 92 22.45 -4.16 9.90
C SER A 92 21.14 -4.75 9.38
N ASN A 93 20.11 -4.86 10.21
CA ASN A 93 18.85 -5.54 9.87
C ASN A 93 17.76 -4.56 9.45
N ARG A 94 17.98 -3.26 9.70
CA ARG A 94 17.04 -2.19 9.36
C ARG A 94 16.68 -2.19 7.87
N ARG A 95 17.66 -2.41 6.98
CA ARG A 95 17.41 -2.41 5.53
C ARG A 95 16.47 -3.54 5.10
N THR A 96 16.75 -4.76 5.55
CA THR A 96 15.95 -5.94 5.22
C THR A 96 14.54 -5.80 5.79
N GLY A 97 14.41 -5.32 7.03
CA GLY A 97 13.11 -5.07 7.65
C GLY A 97 12.25 -4.08 6.86
N LEU A 98 12.82 -2.92 6.49
CA LEU A 98 12.09 -1.88 5.75
C LEU A 98 11.71 -2.32 4.33
N LEU A 99 12.56 -3.10 3.66
CA LEU A 99 12.23 -3.67 2.35
C LEU A 99 11.05 -4.64 2.43
N LEU A 100 11.08 -5.55 3.41
CA LEU A 100 10.02 -6.53 3.61
C LEU A 100 8.69 -5.84 3.93
N THR A 101 8.67 -4.89 4.87
CA THR A 101 7.43 -4.15 5.19
C THR A 101 6.93 -3.31 4.02
N GLY A 102 7.84 -2.70 3.25
CA GLY A 102 7.48 -1.98 2.02
C GLY A 102 6.82 -2.90 0.97
N LEU A 103 7.41 -4.07 0.72
CA LEU A 103 6.86 -5.06 -0.21
C LEU A 103 5.51 -5.61 0.27
N THR A 104 5.38 -5.91 1.56
CA THR A 104 4.09 -6.31 2.15
C THR A 104 3.05 -5.21 2.01
N GLY A 105 3.41 -3.94 2.18
CA GLY A 105 2.52 -2.80 1.95
C GLY A 105 2.05 -2.70 0.49
N VAL A 106 2.97 -2.83 -0.48
CA VAL A 106 2.61 -2.86 -1.91
C VAL A 106 1.67 -4.04 -2.22
N ALA A 107 2.01 -5.24 -1.75
CA ALA A 107 1.20 -6.43 -1.99
C ALA A 107 -0.21 -6.30 -1.37
N GLY A 108 -0.30 -5.76 -0.15
CA GLY A 108 -1.58 -5.49 0.52
C GLY A 108 -2.45 -4.50 -0.24
N MET A 109 -1.87 -3.40 -0.74
CA MET A 109 -2.61 -2.42 -1.55
C MET A 109 -3.10 -3.00 -2.88
N ILE A 110 -2.27 -3.78 -3.57
CA ILE A 110 -2.68 -4.45 -4.81
C ILE A 110 -3.80 -5.48 -4.54
N ALA A 111 -3.67 -6.27 -3.48
CA ALA A 111 -4.69 -7.24 -3.09
C ALA A 111 -6.01 -6.55 -2.73
N LEU A 112 -5.97 -5.44 -1.98
CA LEU A 112 -7.13 -4.61 -1.68
C LEU A 112 -7.86 -4.12 -2.95
N TYR A 113 -7.10 -3.69 -3.97
CA TYR A 113 -7.69 -3.27 -5.25
C TYR A 113 -8.47 -4.40 -5.93
N PHE A 114 -7.89 -5.60 -6.01
CA PHE A 114 -8.56 -6.75 -6.61
C PHE A 114 -9.75 -7.22 -5.80
N ASP A 115 -9.63 -7.18 -4.47
CA ASP A 115 -10.68 -7.57 -3.54
C ASP A 115 -11.93 -6.69 -3.71
N ILE A 116 -11.78 -5.36 -3.65
CA ILE A 116 -12.86 -4.39 -3.90
C ILE A 116 -13.50 -4.62 -5.28
N GLN A 117 -12.68 -4.76 -6.33
CA GLN A 117 -13.15 -5.00 -7.70
C GLN A 117 -13.88 -6.35 -7.85
N SER A 118 -13.56 -7.35 -7.02
CA SER A 118 -14.18 -8.67 -7.06
C SER A 118 -15.54 -8.70 -6.33
N SER A 119 -15.67 -7.99 -5.21
CA SER A 119 -16.92 -7.89 -4.46
C SER A 119 -18.01 -7.24 -5.30
N ILE A 120 -17.69 -6.12 -5.96
CA ILE A 120 -18.64 -5.38 -6.81
C ILE A 120 -19.13 -6.21 -7.99
N LYS A 121 -18.23 -6.98 -8.62
CA LYS A 121 -18.61 -7.87 -9.73
C LYS A 121 -19.50 -9.02 -9.29
N THR A 122 -19.39 -9.45 -8.03
CA THR A 122 -20.23 -10.50 -7.47
C THR A 122 -21.62 -9.95 -7.18
N ASP A 123 -21.69 -8.78 -6.55
CA ASP A 123 -22.96 -8.11 -6.22
C ASP A 123 -23.77 -7.75 -7.49
N ASN A 124 -23.11 -7.23 -8.53
CA ASN A 124 -23.77 -6.93 -9.81
C ASN A 124 -24.34 -8.18 -10.50
N LYS A 125 -23.67 -9.34 -10.39
CA LYS A 125 -24.14 -10.60 -10.98
C LYS A 125 -25.32 -11.19 -10.22
N GLU A 126 -25.30 -11.10 -8.89
CA GLU A 126 -26.38 -11.61 -8.05
C GLU A 126 -27.66 -10.80 -8.23
N SER A 127 -27.55 -9.47 -8.38
CA SER A 127 -28.71 -8.60 -8.65
C SER A 127 -29.37 -8.90 -10.02
N ASN A 128 -28.58 -9.22 -11.05
CA ASN A 128 -29.08 -9.56 -12.39
C ASN A 128 -29.70 -10.97 -12.47
N SER A 129 -29.39 -11.87 -11.54
CA SER A 129 -29.91 -13.24 -11.51
C SER A 129 -31.39 -13.34 -11.11
N ASN A 130 -31.96 -12.30 -10.52
CA ASN A 130 -33.27 -12.36 -9.84
C ASN A 130 -34.42 -11.72 -10.64
N ASN A 131 -34.51 -11.87 -11.97
CA ASN A 131 -35.69 -11.50 -12.81
C ASN A 131 -36.33 -10.10 -12.62
N LEU A 132 -35.71 -9.22 -11.83
CA LEU A 132 -36.05 -7.82 -11.66
C LEU A 132 -34.92 -7.06 -12.35
N ASP A 133 -35.19 -6.70 -13.59
CA ASP A 133 -34.30 -6.02 -14.53
C ASP A 133 -34.07 -4.57 -14.08
N ILE A 134 -33.39 -4.40 -12.94
CA ILE A 134 -32.87 -3.12 -12.48
C ILE A 134 -31.39 -3.12 -12.85
N ASP A 135 -31.06 -2.49 -13.96
CA ASP A 135 -29.69 -2.26 -14.42
C ASP A 135 -29.03 -1.24 -13.47
N ILE A 136 -28.46 -1.74 -12.37
CA ILE A 136 -27.70 -0.95 -11.41
C ILE A 136 -26.23 -1.12 -11.78
N ASP A 137 -25.66 -0.14 -12.46
CA ASP A 137 -24.23 -0.14 -12.78
C ASP A 137 -23.45 0.37 -11.56
N ILE A 138 -22.98 -0.56 -10.73
CA ILE A 138 -22.13 -0.25 -9.57
C ILE A 138 -20.67 -0.22 -10.05
N GLN A 139 -20.06 0.96 -10.00
CA GLN A 139 -18.65 1.17 -10.33
C GLN A 139 -17.87 1.67 -9.10
N ALA A 140 -16.71 1.07 -8.82
CA ALA A 140 -15.76 1.60 -7.85
C ALA A 140 -14.62 2.34 -8.53
N ASP A 141 -14.53 3.63 -8.25
CA ASP A 141 -13.45 4.48 -8.70
C ASP A 141 -12.40 4.63 -7.60
N MET A 142 -11.18 4.15 -7.90
CA MET A 142 -10.04 4.35 -7.02
C MET A 142 -9.55 5.80 -7.09
N LYS A 143 -9.64 6.49 -5.95
CA LYS A 143 -9.30 7.91 -5.82
C LYS A 143 -7.82 8.13 -5.52
N PHE A 144 -7.46 9.41 -5.47
CA PHE A 144 -6.09 9.85 -5.24
C PHE A 144 -5.46 9.26 -3.97
N GLY A 145 -6.23 9.08 -2.88
CA GLY A 145 -5.70 8.54 -1.62
C GLY A 145 -5.10 7.13 -1.80
N TYR A 146 -5.77 6.26 -2.55
CA TYR A 146 -5.27 4.91 -2.85
C TYR A 146 -3.93 4.97 -3.60
N TRP A 147 -3.88 5.74 -4.70
CA TRP A 147 -2.69 5.87 -5.54
C TRP A 147 -1.53 6.54 -4.80
N PHE A 148 -1.83 7.51 -3.94
CA PHE A 148 -0.86 8.18 -3.09
C PHE A 148 -0.19 7.21 -2.12
N VAL A 149 -0.98 6.39 -1.41
CA VAL A 149 -0.44 5.40 -0.46
C VAL A 149 0.34 4.30 -1.18
N LEU A 150 -0.16 3.79 -2.31
CA LEU A 150 0.57 2.84 -3.14
C LEU A 150 1.91 3.43 -3.62
N GLY A 151 1.88 4.67 -4.10
CA GLY A 151 3.08 5.41 -4.51
C GLY A 151 4.08 5.57 -3.38
N CYS A 152 3.63 5.83 -2.16
CA CYS A 152 4.48 5.90 -0.97
C CYS A 152 5.17 4.56 -0.68
N TYR A 153 4.45 3.43 -0.73
CA TYR A 153 5.06 2.11 -0.53
C TYR A 153 6.06 1.74 -1.63
N VAL A 154 5.72 2.00 -2.90
CA VAL A 154 6.65 1.80 -4.02
C VAL A 154 7.89 2.66 -3.84
N LEU A 155 7.73 3.93 -3.48
CA LEU A 155 8.84 4.83 -3.20
C LEU A 155 9.70 4.31 -2.03
N ALA A 156 9.09 3.80 -0.97
CA ALA A 156 9.81 3.18 0.15
C ALA A 156 10.67 2.00 -0.32
N VAL A 157 10.13 1.12 -1.15
CA VAL A 157 10.85 -0.03 -1.71
C VAL A 157 12.01 0.44 -2.59
N LEU A 158 11.76 1.39 -3.50
CA LEU A 158 12.78 1.95 -4.39
C LEU A 158 13.94 2.62 -3.62
N LEU A 159 13.63 3.46 -2.62
CA LEU A 159 14.63 4.14 -1.80
C LEU A 159 15.51 3.17 -1.02
N ASN A 160 14.98 2.01 -0.63
CA ASN A 160 15.75 0.99 0.07
C ASN A 160 16.54 0.08 -0.90
N LEU A 161 16.07 -0.12 -2.13
CA LEU A 161 16.78 -0.87 -3.20
C LEU A 161 17.98 -0.10 -3.77
N SER A 162 17.85 1.21 -3.98
CA SER A 162 18.89 2.03 -4.62
C SER A 162 20.14 2.26 -3.75
N ARG A 163 20.18 1.78 -2.50
CA ARG A 163 21.34 1.95 -1.63
C ARG A 163 22.37 0.85 -1.91
N PRO A 164 23.65 1.20 -2.19
CA PRO A 164 24.69 0.20 -2.39
C PRO A 164 24.76 -0.71 -1.16
N GLN A 165 24.70 -2.03 -1.39
CA GLN A 165 25.03 -3.01 -0.37
C GLN A 165 26.49 -2.79 0.02
N LYS A 166 26.77 -2.66 1.31
CA LYS A 166 28.11 -3.00 1.78
C LYS A 166 28.23 -4.50 1.56
N ALA A 167 29.09 -4.89 0.61
CA ALA A 167 29.39 -6.30 0.38
C ALA A 167 29.74 -6.96 1.73
N PRO A 168 29.23 -8.17 2.02
CA PRO A 168 29.65 -8.89 3.21
C PRO A 168 31.17 -9.07 3.12
N ALA A 169 31.90 -8.71 4.18
CA ALA A 169 33.36 -8.72 4.25
C ALA A 169 33.99 -10.14 4.17
N ASN A 170 33.21 -11.16 3.83
CA ASN A 170 33.54 -12.56 4.05
C ASN A 170 33.65 -13.35 2.72
N ALA A 171 33.73 -12.67 1.56
CA ALA A 171 33.75 -13.34 0.26
C ALA A 171 35.17 -13.65 -0.29
N PHE A 172 36.22 -13.54 0.53
CA PHE A 172 37.62 -13.72 0.09
C PHE A 172 38.52 -14.57 1.00
N ASP A 173 37.96 -15.39 1.89
CA ASP A 173 38.74 -16.33 2.72
C ASP A 173 38.36 -17.80 2.45
N GLU A 174 38.38 -18.23 1.19
CA GLU A 174 38.58 -19.65 0.86
C GLU A 174 39.63 -19.77 -0.25
N VAL A 175 40.91 -19.70 0.16
CA VAL A 175 42.00 -20.35 -0.57
C VAL A 175 42.48 -21.52 0.29
N PRO A 176 42.00 -22.77 0.06
CA PRO A 176 42.73 -23.92 0.54
C PRO A 176 44.00 -24.05 -0.32
N GLU A 177 45.12 -23.60 0.24
CA GLU A 177 46.47 -23.88 -0.23
C GLU A 177 46.71 -25.39 -0.11
N ASN A 178 46.40 -26.13 -1.18
CA ASN A 178 46.77 -27.52 -1.34
C ASN A 178 48.23 -27.59 -1.79
N ASN A 179 49.11 -27.88 -0.84
CA ASN A 179 50.46 -28.37 -1.08
C ASN A 179 50.45 -29.90 -1.05
N SER A 180 50.62 -30.54 -2.21
CA SER A 180 51.09 -31.92 -2.38
C SER A 180 51.64 -32.12 -3.78
#